data_AF-A0A392Q606-F1
#
_entry.id   AF-A0A392Q606-F1
#
_cell.length_a   1.000
_cell.length_b   1.000
_cell.length_c   1.000
_cell.angle_alpha   90.00
_cell.angle_beta   90.00
_cell.angle_gamma   90.00
#
_symmetry.space_group_name_H-M   'P 1'
#
loop_
_entity.id
_entity.type
_entity.pdbx_description
1 polymer ?
#
loop_
_entity_poly.entity_id
_entity_poly.type
_entity_poly.pdbx_seq_one_letter_code
_entity_poly.pdbx_strand_id
1 'polypeptide(L)'
;VKNERHGLEIVMPRTKVPEWFDYRCKEGIPCLWVRGEFPINVALALAFQYADGKESMDFGELHLVINGQRVPHKGYYSFDIEEDHFFVCDLRPLYNDEEWISIDALLLKHEWNQVQISYEIKDYSSVEDFTLREWGVFVYKQGTVNWEEHVQFTCPTKDPMKMT
;
A
#
# COMPACT_ATOMS: atom_id res chain seq x y z
N VAL A 1 14.61 -5.87 23.64
CA VAL A 1 14.16 -7.08 22.91
C VAL A 1 13.58 -6.60 21.59
N LYS A 2 14.17 -6.93 20.45
CA LYS A 2 13.50 -6.72 19.16
C LYS A 2 12.41 -7.79 19.09
N ASN A 3 11.15 -7.39 19.20
CA ASN A 3 10.05 -8.30 18.90
C ASN A 3 10.06 -8.52 17.39
N GLU A 4 10.30 -9.75 16.95
CA GLU A 4 10.04 -10.13 15.56
C GLU A 4 8.55 -9.90 15.28
N ARG A 5 8.24 -9.01 14.34
CA ARG A 5 6.88 -8.82 13.86
C ARG A 5 6.69 -9.75 12.68
N HIS A 6 5.88 -10.78 12.86
CA HIS A 6 5.45 -11.63 11.77
C HIS A 6 4.38 -10.89 10.96
N GLY A 7 4.63 -10.68 9.68
CA GLY A 7 3.68 -10.18 8.70
C GLY A 7 3.65 -11.11 7.50
N LEU A 8 2.56 -11.07 6.74
CA LEU A 8 2.48 -11.70 5.44
C LEU A 8 3.48 -11.03 4.50
N GLU A 9 4.30 -11.84 3.86
CA GLU A 9 5.13 -11.45 2.72
C GLU A 9 5.11 -12.58 1.71
N ILE A 10 4.66 -12.30 0.49
CA ILE A 10 4.56 -13.29 -0.58
C ILE A 10 5.05 -12.65 -1.87
N VAL A 11 6.01 -13.31 -2.53
CA VAL A 11 6.40 -13.06 -3.92
C VAL A 11 5.94 -14.26 -4.74
N MET A 12 5.21 -14.02 -5.82
CA MET A 12 4.69 -15.10 -6.67
C MET A 12 4.77 -14.75 -8.16
N PRO A 13 5.09 -15.74 -9.03
CA PRO A 13 5.15 -15.56 -10.47
C PRO A 13 3.74 -15.42 -11.05
N ARG A 14 3.20 -14.20 -11.02
CA ARG A 14 1.99 -13.78 -11.73
C ARG A 14 2.09 -12.30 -12.07
N THR A 15 1.62 -11.98 -13.26
CA THR A 15 1.67 -10.62 -13.82
C THR A 15 0.50 -9.72 -13.40
N LYS A 16 -0.44 -10.24 -12.59
CA LYS A 16 -1.70 -9.57 -12.23
C LYS A 16 -2.09 -9.85 -10.79
N VAL A 17 -2.71 -8.85 -10.18
CA VAL A 17 -3.28 -8.99 -8.84
C VAL A 17 -4.50 -9.94 -8.89
N PRO A 18 -4.58 -10.95 -8.02
CA PRO A 18 -5.68 -11.92 -8.01
C PRO A 18 -7.06 -11.27 -7.84
N GLU A 19 -8.08 -11.84 -8.47
CA GLU A 19 -9.43 -11.28 -8.50
C GLU A 19 -10.16 -11.27 -7.14
N TRP A 20 -9.64 -12.03 -6.17
CA TRP A 20 -10.21 -12.12 -4.82
C TRP A 20 -9.78 -10.96 -3.90
N PHE A 21 -8.91 -10.05 -4.35
CA PHE A 21 -8.63 -8.80 -3.65
C PHE A 21 -9.89 -7.93 -3.61
N ASP A 22 -10.19 -7.34 -2.45
CA ASP A 22 -11.39 -6.52 -2.26
C ASP A 22 -11.39 -5.25 -3.14
N TYR A 23 -10.20 -4.75 -3.47
CA TYR A 23 -10.02 -3.67 -4.42
C TYR A 23 -8.81 -3.92 -5.33
N ARG A 24 -8.94 -3.52 -6.60
CA ARG A 24 -7.87 -3.53 -7.59
C ARG A 24 -7.92 -2.27 -8.42
N CYS A 25 -6.75 -1.73 -8.73
CA CYS A 25 -6.60 -0.59 -9.62
C CYS A 25 -5.40 -0.81 -10.53
N LYS A 26 -5.57 -0.39 -11.79
CA LYS A 26 -4.47 -0.34 -12.74
C LYS A 26 -3.79 1.00 -12.60
N GLU A 27 -2.47 0.97 -12.58
CA GLU A 27 -1.62 2.16 -12.56
C GLU A 27 -1.90 3.07 -11.34
N GLY A 28 -1.19 4.20 -11.30
CA GLY A 28 -1.26 5.18 -10.23
C GLY A 28 -0.58 4.69 -8.93
N ILE A 29 -0.79 5.45 -7.86
CA ILE A 29 -0.22 5.14 -6.54
C ILE A 29 -1.31 4.46 -5.71
N PRO A 30 -1.00 3.33 -5.04
CA PRO A 30 -1.90 2.72 -4.07
C PRO A 30 -2.46 3.76 -3.10
N CYS A 31 -3.79 3.84 -3.04
CA CYS A 31 -4.48 4.88 -2.29
C CYS A 31 -5.75 4.33 -1.66
N LEU A 32 -5.97 4.66 -0.41
CA LEU A 32 -7.19 4.38 0.33
C LEU A 32 -7.56 5.59 1.20
N TRP A 33 -8.82 5.66 1.59
CA TRP A 33 -9.36 6.72 2.42
C TRP A 33 -9.73 6.12 3.77
N VAL A 34 -9.21 6.69 4.85
CA VAL A 34 -9.43 6.21 6.21
C VAL A 34 -10.15 7.25 7.05
N ARG A 35 -10.99 6.81 7.98
CA ARG A 35 -11.67 7.69 8.94
C ARG A 35 -11.65 7.08 10.32
N GLY A 36 -11.29 7.91 11.30
CA GLY A 36 -11.06 7.49 12.67
C GLY A 36 -9.62 7.07 12.85
N GLU A 37 -9.36 5.77 12.73
CA GLU A 37 -8.04 5.14 12.96
C GLU A 37 -7.53 4.47 11.68
N PHE A 38 -6.22 4.25 11.61
CA PHE A 38 -5.60 3.58 10.47
C PHE A 38 -5.94 2.07 10.47
N PRO A 39 -6.37 1.49 9.33
CA PRO A 39 -6.67 0.07 9.27
C PRO A 39 -5.36 -0.74 9.23
N ILE A 40 -4.95 -1.29 10.38
CA ILE A 40 -3.77 -2.18 10.46
C ILE A 40 -4.02 -3.58 9.84
N ASN A 41 -5.27 -3.88 9.48
CA ASN A 41 -5.73 -5.19 9.02
C ASN A 41 -5.91 -5.22 7.49
N VAL A 42 -4.94 -4.70 6.75
CA VAL A 42 -4.94 -4.76 5.28
C VAL A 42 -3.62 -5.30 4.76
N ALA A 43 -3.72 -6.09 3.69
CA ALA A 43 -2.61 -6.49 2.85
C ALA A 43 -2.65 -5.73 1.53
N LEU A 44 -1.47 -5.32 1.07
CA LEU A 44 -1.25 -4.63 -0.20
C LEU A 44 -0.66 -5.62 -1.20
N ALA A 45 -1.17 -5.63 -2.42
CA ALA A 45 -0.53 -6.28 -3.56
C ALA A 45 0.01 -5.25 -4.54
N LEU A 46 1.22 -5.48 -5.04
CA LEU A 46 1.89 -4.66 -6.06
C LEU A 46 2.38 -5.57 -7.18
N ALA A 47 2.08 -5.22 -8.42
CA ALA A 47 2.57 -5.90 -9.61
C ALA A 47 3.32 -4.88 -10.49
N PHE A 48 4.63 -5.05 -10.59
CA PHE A 48 5.50 -4.18 -11.39
C PHE A 48 5.68 -4.73 -12.80
N GLN A 49 5.94 -3.83 -13.73
CA GLN A 49 6.34 -4.15 -15.09
C GLN A 49 7.71 -3.51 -15.37
N TYR A 50 8.59 -4.30 -15.97
CA TYR A 50 9.92 -3.88 -16.39
C TYR A 50 9.88 -3.29 -17.81
N ALA A 51 10.77 -2.33 -18.08
CA ALA A 51 11.12 -1.96 -19.44
C ALA A 51 11.90 -3.11 -20.12
N ASP A 52 11.60 -3.37 -21.40
CA ASP A 52 12.13 -4.51 -22.16
C ASP A 52 13.66 -4.65 -22.03
N GLY A 53 14.12 -5.86 -21.68
CA GLY A 53 15.53 -6.26 -21.78
C GLY A 53 16.39 -6.07 -20.53
N LYS A 54 15.79 -5.86 -19.35
CA LYS A 54 16.50 -5.82 -18.07
C LYS A 54 16.07 -6.96 -17.15
N GLU A 55 16.99 -7.88 -16.88
CA GLU A 55 16.94 -8.78 -15.74
C GLU A 55 17.64 -8.07 -14.57
N SER A 56 16.90 -7.32 -13.76
CA SER A 56 17.42 -6.79 -12.50
C SER A 56 16.51 -7.12 -11.33
N MET A 57 17.13 -7.59 -10.25
CA MET A 57 16.51 -7.73 -8.95
C MET A 57 16.75 -6.40 -8.23
N ASP A 58 15.71 -5.58 -8.16
CA ASP A 58 15.75 -4.26 -7.52
C ASP A 58 14.99 -4.31 -6.20
N PHE A 59 15.34 -3.43 -5.27
CA PHE A 59 14.67 -3.36 -3.97
C PHE A 59 13.84 -2.08 -3.87
N GLY A 60 12.58 -2.24 -3.49
CA GLY A 60 11.67 -1.14 -3.21
C GLY A 60 11.52 -0.90 -1.71
N GLU A 61 11.31 0.35 -1.30
CA GLU A 61 10.96 0.72 0.07
C GLU A 61 9.57 1.35 0.12
N LEU A 62 8.68 0.80 0.95
CA LEU A 62 7.34 1.35 1.15
C LEU A 62 7.32 2.45 2.21
N HIS A 63 6.51 3.47 1.98
CA HIS A 63 6.21 4.51 2.97
C HIS A 63 4.78 5.05 2.82
N LEU A 64 4.22 5.55 3.93
CA LEU A 64 2.90 6.19 3.93
C LEU A 64 3.02 7.68 3.65
N VAL A 65 2.05 8.19 2.88
CA VAL A 65 1.78 9.62 2.71
C VAL A 65 0.33 9.86 3.10
N ILE A 66 0.11 10.64 4.15
CA ILE A 66 -1.22 10.94 4.69
C ILE A 66 -1.56 12.39 4.38
N ASN A 67 -2.66 12.62 3.66
CA ASN A 67 -3.11 13.94 3.21
C ASN A 67 -1.98 14.75 2.53
N GLY A 68 -1.14 14.08 1.74
CA GLY A 68 0.00 14.67 1.05
C GLY A 68 1.26 14.87 1.90
N GLN A 69 1.26 14.45 3.17
CA GLN A 69 2.42 14.53 4.06
C GLN A 69 3.07 13.15 4.26
N ARG A 70 4.36 13.02 3.93
CA ARG A 70 5.12 11.78 4.18
C ARG A 70 5.20 11.53 5.68
N VAL A 71 4.82 10.33 6.09
CA VAL A 71 4.89 9.90 7.48
C VAL A 71 6.33 9.51 7.81
N PRO A 72 6.98 10.13 8.83
CA PRO A 72 8.31 9.74 9.26
C PRO A 72 8.31 8.31 9.82
N HIS A 73 9.36 7.54 9.52
CA HIS A 73 9.58 6.22 10.13
C HIS A 73 11.06 5.99 10.41
N LYS A 74 11.36 5.20 11.45
CA LYS A 74 12.72 4.91 11.90
C LYS A 74 13.37 3.69 11.23
N GLY A 75 12.62 2.94 10.42
CA GLY A 75 13.08 1.71 9.76
C GLY A 75 12.93 1.81 8.24
N TYR A 76 13.19 0.71 7.54
CA TYR A 76 12.86 0.54 6.12
C TYR A 76 12.20 -0.82 5.96
N TYR A 77 11.10 -0.89 5.22
CA TYR A 77 10.52 -2.14 4.78
C TYR A 77 10.88 -2.32 3.31
N SER A 78 11.97 -3.06 3.08
CA SER A 78 12.49 -3.38 1.76
C SER A 78 11.83 -4.63 1.22
N PHE A 79 11.52 -4.66 -0.08
CA PHE A 79 11.01 -5.84 -0.75
C PHE A 79 11.67 -6.03 -2.12
N ASP A 80 11.75 -7.29 -2.54
CA ASP A 80 12.31 -7.66 -3.84
C ASP A 80 11.29 -7.36 -4.94
N ILE A 81 11.75 -6.70 -5.99
CA ILE A 81 11.02 -6.51 -7.23
C ILE A 81 11.58 -7.52 -8.23
N GLU A 82 10.69 -8.33 -8.81
CA GLU A 82 11.01 -9.31 -9.83
C GLU A 82 10.03 -9.19 -11.00
N GLU A 83 10.53 -9.41 -12.23
CA GLU A 83 9.71 -9.31 -13.45
C GLU A 83 8.60 -10.36 -13.43
N ASP A 84 7.42 -10.00 -13.91
CA ASP A 84 6.26 -10.89 -13.97
C ASP A 84 5.83 -11.50 -12.62
N HIS A 85 6.28 -10.91 -11.52
CA HIS A 85 5.86 -11.24 -10.17
C HIS A 85 4.93 -10.18 -9.61
N PHE A 86 4.09 -10.61 -8.68
CA PHE A 86 3.42 -9.69 -7.78
C PHE A 86 3.88 -9.96 -6.35
N PHE A 87 4.03 -8.86 -5.63
CA PHE A 87 4.40 -8.80 -4.23
C PHE A 87 3.15 -8.57 -3.39
N VAL A 88 2.98 -9.31 -2.31
CA VAL A 88 1.94 -9.09 -1.30
C VAL A 88 2.59 -8.89 0.05
N CYS A 89 2.25 -7.82 0.75
CA CYS A 89 2.69 -7.59 2.12
C CYS A 89 1.58 -7.07 3.02
N ASP A 90 1.68 -7.37 4.31
CA ASP A 90 0.91 -6.63 5.31
C ASP A 90 1.44 -5.20 5.44
N LEU A 91 0.57 -4.23 5.71
CA LEU A 91 1.03 -2.86 6.02
C LEU A 91 1.56 -2.72 7.44
N ARG A 92 1.09 -3.57 8.37
CA ARG A 92 1.43 -3.48 9.81
C ARG A 92 2.95 -3.47 10.10
N PRO A 93 3.80 -4.26 9.43
CA PRO A 93 5.24 -4.28 9.68
C PRO A 93 5.98 -2.99 9.29
N LEU A 94 5.39 -2.11 8.46
CA LEU A 94 6.06 -0.88 7.98
C LEU A 94 6.43 0.07 9.13
N TYR A 95 5.63 0.08 10.20
CA TYR A 95 5.79 0.96 11.36
C TYR A 95 5.70 0.16 12.65
N ASN A 96 6.33 0.70 13.69
CA ASN A 96 6.22 0.14 15.04
C ASN A 96 4.98 0.61 15.80
N ASP A 97 4.64 -0.08 16.89
CA ASP A 97 3.39 0.19 17.62
C ASP A 97 3.33 1.64 18.15
N GLU A 98 4.46 2.22 18.56
CA GLU A 98 4.54 3.65 18.97
C GLU A 98 4.38 4.59 17.76
N GLU A 99 4.93 4.21 16.61
CA GLU A 99 4.77 4.95 15.35
C GLU A 99 3.31 4.87 14.85
N TRP A 100 2.64 3.72 14.96
CA TRP A 100 1.22 3.58 14.62
C TRP A 100 0.32 4.46 15.48
N ILE A 101 0.57 4.52 16.79
CA ILE A 101 -0.13 5.47 17.68
C ILE A 101 0.10 6.92 17.24
N SER A 102 1.33 7.24 16.80
CA SER A 102 1.66 8.57 16.29
C SER A 102 0.99 8.86 14.95
N ILE A 103 0.82 7.85 14.10
CA ILE A 103 0.10 7.94 12.81
C ILE A 103 -1.37 8.24 13.04
N ASP A 104 -2.03 7.56 13.98
CA ASP A 104 -3.43 7.83 14.29
C ASP A 104 -3.64 9.28 14.76
N ALA A 105 -2.65 9.88 15.43
CA ALA A 105 -2.69 11.30 15.80
C ALA A 105 -2.54 12.27 14.61
N LEU A 106 -2.02 11.82 13.46
CA LEU A 106 -1.95 12.61 12.22
C LEU A 106 -3.28 12.61 11.45
N LEU A 107 -4.17 11.66 11.74
CA LEU A 107 -5.48 11.58 11.10
C LEU A 107 -6.41 12.67 11.63
N LEU A 108 -7.13 13.31 10.72
CA LEU A 108 -8.24 14.19 11.05
C LEU A 108 -9.40 13.32 11.57
N LYS A 109 -9.61 13.35 12.89
CA LYS A 109 -10.47 12.41 13.64
C LYS A 109 -11.89 12.23 13.11
N HIS A 110 -12.47 13.26 12.49
CA HIS A 110 -13.85 13.26 12.02
C HIS A 110 -13.98 13.34 10.50
N GLU A 111 -12.86 13.38 9.78
CA GLU A 111 -12.81 13.54 8.33
C GLU A 111 -12.27 12.28 7.66
N TRP A 112 -12.47 12.20 6.34
CA TRP A 112 -11.78 11.23 5.52
C TRP A 112 -10.36 11.70 5.23
N ASN A 113 -9.39 10.84 5.52
CA ASN A 113 -7.98 11.08 5.30
C ASN A 113 -7.51 10.25 4.12
N GLN A 114 -6.85 10.88 3.17
CA GLN A 114 -6.23 10.17 2.07
C GLN A 114 -4.92 9.53 2.57
N VAL A 115 -4.80 8.23 2.38
CA VAL A 115 -3.60 7.45 2.67
C VAL A 115 -3.09 6.90 1.35
N GLN A 116 -1.89 7.32 0.95
CA GLN A 116 -1.17 6.73 -0.16
C GLN A 116 -0.07 5.81 0.38
N ILE A 117 0.07 4.64 -0.22
CA ILE A 117 1.21 3.75 0.00
C ILE A 117 2.14 3.96 -1.18
N SER A 118 3.16 4.76 -0.96
CA SER A 118 4.15 5.13 -1.94
C SER A 118 5.38 4.22 -1.82
N TYR A 119 6.19 4.16 -2.87
CA TYR A 119 7.39 3.34 -2.91
C TYR A 119 8.56 4.15 -3.48
N GLU A 120 9.76 3.87 -2.96
CA GLU A 120 11.04 4.37 -3.49
C GLU A 120 11.87 3.18 -3.93
N ILE A 121 12.29 3.13 -5.20
CA ILE A 121 13.19 2.08 -5.70
C ILE A 121 14.63 2.52 -5.43
N LYS A 122 15.43 1.64 -4.82
CA LYS A 122 16.81 1.93 -4.42
C LYS A 122 17.80 0.95 -5.08
N ASP A 123 17.97 0.96 -6.41
CA ASP A 123 19.25 0.59 -7.05
C ASP A 123 19.41 0.98 -8.56
N TYR A 124 20.59 0.67 -9.13
CA TYR A 124 21.27 1.14 -10.38
C TYR A 124 20.50 1.26 -11.72
N SER A 125 19.27 0.77 -11.79
CA SER A 125 18.37 0.94 -12.94
C SER A 125 17.60 2.25 -12.75
N SER A 126 17.45 3.05 -13.80
CA SER A 126 16.67 4.28 -13.73
C SER A 126 15.24 3.96 -13.29
N VAL A 127 14.63 4.78 -12.43
CA VAL A 127 13.21 4.65 -12.03
C VAL A 127 12.27 4.55 -13.25
N GLU A 128 12.71 5.07 -14.39
CA GLU A 128 12.05 4.96 -15.71
C GLU A 128 11.90 3.51 -16.21
N ASP A 129 12.64 2.55 -15.64
CA ASP A 129 12.60 1.14 -16.02
C ASP A 129 11.46 0.36 -15.33
N PHE A 130 10.78 0.97 -14.35
CA PHE A 130 9.73 0.33 -13.56
C PHE A 130 8.43 1.10 -13.62
N THR A 131 7.36 0.41 -13.99
CA THR A 131 6.01 0.96 -13.87
C THR A 131 5.16 0.04 -13.00
N LEU A 132 4.53 0.59 -11.96
CA LEU A 132 3.50 -0.13 -11.23
C LEU A 132 2.29 -0.31 -12.15
N ARG A 133 2.05 -1.55 -12.58
CA ARG A 133 1.02 -1.87 -13.55
C ARG A 133 -0.34 -2.08 -12.89
N GLU A 134 -0.35 -2.78 -11.78
CA GLU A 134 -1.56 -3.10 -11.02
C GLU A 134 -1.24 -3.16 -9.54
N TRP A 135 -2.18 -2.73 -8.72
CA TRP A 135 -2.13 -2.91 -7.28
C TRP A 135 -3.51 -3.28 -6.76
N GLY A 136 -3.55 -3.87 -5.57
CA GLY A 136 -4.79 -4.20 -4.91
C GLY A 136 -4.68 -4.19 -3.40
N VAL A 137 -5.84 -4.14 -2.75
CA VAL A 137 -5.96 -4.19 -1.30
C VAL A 137 -6.86 -5.35 -0.92
N PHE A 138 -6.41 -6.12 0.07
CA PHE A 138 -7.19 -7.14 0.71
C PHE A 138 -7.40 -6.75 2.17
N VAL A 139 -8.65 -6.76 2.63
CA VAL A 139 -9.01 -6.43 4.00
C VAL A 139 -9.20 -7.73 4.76
N TYR A 140 -8.47 -7.91 5.86
CA TYR A 140 -8.72 -9.03 6.75
C TYR A 140 -10.06 -8.81 7.48
N LYS A 141 -11.10 -9.51 7.03
CA LYS A 141 -12.47 -9.48 7.58
C LYS A 141 -12.54 -10.24 8.92
N GLN A 142 -11.74 -9.81 9.90
CA GLN A 142 -11.77 -10.36 11.25
C GLN A 142 -12.65 -9.47 12.15
N GLY A 143 -13.71 -10.05 12.74
CA GLY A 143 -14.59 -9.38 13.70
C GLY A 143 -15.91 -8.85 13.10
N THR A 144 -16.63 -8.05 13.90
CA THR A 144 -17.96 -7.49 13.57
C THR A 144 -17.93 -6.03 13.11
N VAL A 145 -16.73 -5.44 12.96
CA VAL A 145 -16.59 -4.03 12.57
C VAL A 145 -16.92 -3.88 11.09
N ASN A 146 -17.83 -2.96 10.77
CA ASN A 146 -18.15 -2.61 9.40
C ASN A 146 -17.01 -1.75 8.81
N TRP A 147 -16.00 -2.41 8.23
CA TRP A 147 -14.80 -1.74 7.72
C TRP A 147 -15.12 -0.69 6.65
N GLU A 148 -16.23 -0.82 5.91
CA GLU A 148 -16.66 0.13 4.88
C GLU A 148 -17.00 1.51 5.47
N GLU A 149 -17.36 1.60 6.74
CA GLU A 149 -17.56 2.89 7.44
C GLU A 149 -16.25 3.60 7.76
N HIS A 150 -15.12 2.88 7.71
CA HIS A 150 -13.82 3.38 8.15
C HIS A 150 -12.77 3.40 7.03
N VAL A 151 -12.98 2.62 5.97
CA VAL A 151 -12.06 2.49 4.84
C VAL A 151 -12.84 2.53 3.53
N GLN A 152 -12.37 3.35 2.60
CA GLN A 152 -12.93 3.49 1.24
C GLN A 152 -11.79 3.48 0.22
N PHE A 153 -11.96 2.79 -0.89
CA PHE A 153 -10.91 2.72 -1.94
C PHE A 153 -11.05 3.80 -3.01
N THR A 154 -12.21 4.46 -3.05
CA THR A 154 -12.48 5.63 -3.89
C THR A 154 -12.71 6.85 -3.02
N CYS A 155 -12.47 8.05 -3.57
CA CYS A 155 -12.67 9.30 -2.83
C CYS A 155 -14.14 9.44 -2.39
N PRO A 156 -14.42 9.50 -1.08
CA PRO A 156 -15.78 9.49 -0.55
C PRO A 156 -16.51 10.83 -0.73
N THR A 157 -15.78 11.91 -1.05
CA THR A 157 -16.33 13.27 -1.23
C THR A 157 -16.44 13.70 -2.69
N LYS A 158 -15.99 12.87 -3.64
CA LYS A 158 -16.34 13.08 -5.04
C LYS A 158 -17.82 12.71 -5.20
N ASP A 159 -18.68 13.73 -5.22
CA ASP A 159 -19.97 13.60 -5.89
C ASP A 159 -19.71 12.88 -7.23
N PRO A 160 -20.52 11.87 -7.63
CA PRO A 160 -20.40 11.33 -8.96
C PRO A 160 -20.59 12.52 -9.90
N MET A 161 -19.51 12.95 -10.55
CA MET A 161 -19.57 14.01 -11.54
C MET A 161 -20.71 13.63 -12.46
N LYS A 162 -21.82 14.39 -12.39
CA LYS A 162 -22.79 14.40 -13.47
C LYS A 162 -21.98 14.81 -14.68
N MET A 163 -21.60 13.84 -15.49
CA MET A 163 -21.18 14.10 -16.86
C MET A 163 -22.35 14.84 -17.49
N THR A 164 -22.17 16.15 -17.64
CA THR A 164 -23.04 17.04 -18.40
C THR A 164 -22.29 17.41 -19.65
#